data_AF-A0A6P7FB54-F1
#
_entry.id   AF-A0A6P7FB54-F1
#
_cell.length_a   1.000
_cell.length_b   1.000
_cell.length_c   1.000
_cell.angle_alpha   90.00
_cell.angle_beta   90.00
_cell.angle_gamma   90.00
#
_symmetry.space_group_name_H-M   'P 1'
#
loop_
_entity.id
_entity.type
_entity.pdbx_description
1 polymer ?
#
loop_
_entity_poly.entity_id
_entity_poly.type
_entity_poly.pdbx_seq_one_letter_code
_entity_poly.pdbx_strand_id
1 'polypeptide(L)'
;MSWSTDSIILLIEGYESNPCLFNVKHMDYHNKHKRNVALNNLSEMLGKTISDIQKKWNGIRNTYSAERRKVLDSQKSGAGVSEIYVPKLWYHDRLKFLNEYLTTRKPVSSFEINEGASTSNSSQDVDMVYEVGDDGVLSPLPNEVEEVGQEEVVTEETYETPIKKKKGERKLSVSVSDKASNALDSIASAISVMHSEDENTIYGKYVAERLSKIKNKKRLLQVKQKIDTILFESQMEELE
;
A
#
# COMPACT_ATOMS: atom_id res chain seq x y z
N MET A 1 -20.93 4.03 21.53
CA MET A 1 -20.64 5.29 22.26
C MET A 1 -21.07 6.48 21.40
N SER A 2 -21.70 7.48 22.00
CA SER A 2 -22.02 8.74 21.31
C SER A 2 -20.78 9.62 21.19
N TRP A 3 -20.68 10.40 20.10
CA TRP A 3 -19.64 11.40 19.89
C TRP A 3 -20.21 12.77 20.23
N SER A 4 -19.60 13.49 21.17
CA SER A 4 -19.96 14.88 21.46
C SER A 4 -19.40 15.82 20.39
N THR A 5 -19.95 17.02 20.32
CA THR A 5 -19.43 18.11 19.46
C THR A 5 -17.95 18.36 19.73
N ASP A 6 -17.56 18.46 21.00
CA ASP A 6 -16.17 18.71 21.40
C ASP A 6 -15.24 17.57 20.99
N SER A 7 -15.67 16.31 21.15
CA SER A 7 -14.90 15.16 20.67
C SER A 7 -14.73 15.15 19.15
N ILE A 8 -15.72 15.63 18.40
CA ILE A 8 -15.61 15.76 16.94
C ILE A 8 -14.63 16.87 16.56
N ILE A 9 -14.68 18.01 17.27
CA ILE A 9 -13.75 19.12 17.05
C ILE A 9 -12.31 18.67 17.31
N LEU A 10 -12.06 18.06 18.47
CA LEU A 10 -10.74 17.52 18.83
C LEU A 10 -10.25 16.47 17.84
N LEU A 11 -11.15 15.62 17.34
CA LEU A 11 -10.81 14.65 16.31
C LEU A 11 -10.36 15.35 15.01
N ILE A 12 -11.07 16.38 14.57
CA ILE A 12 -10.73 17.12 13.35
C ILE A 12 -9.39 17.83 13.49
N GLU A 13 -9.20 18.59 14.58
CA GLU A 13 -7.96 19.33 14.86
C GLU A 13 -6.77 18.38 15.02
N GLY A 14 -7.00 17.23 15.65
CA GLY A 14 -6.03 16.18 15.80
C GLY A 14 -5.57 15.57 14.48
N TYR A 15 -6.50 15.34 13.54
CA TYR A 15 -6.14 14.90 12.20
C TYR A 15 -5.43 16.00 11.41
N GLU A 16 -5.91 17.25 11.45
CA GLU A 16 -5.29 18.40 10.79
C GLU A 16 -3.83 18.59 11.21
N SER A 17 -3.54 18.43 12.51
CA SER A 17 -2.19 18.55 13.08
C SER A 17 -1.25 17.40 12.70
N ASN A 18 -1.78 16.29 12.18
CA ASN A 18 -1.01 15.09 11.85
C ASN A 18 -1.17 14.70 10.36
N PRO A 19 -0.49 15.39 9.42
CA PRO A 19 -0.57 15.11 7.99
C PRO A 19 -0.24 13.67 7.59
N CYS A 20 0.61 12.97 8.37
CA CYS A 20 0.94 11.57 8.16
C CYS A 20 -0.29 10.63 8.18
N LEU A 21 -1.43 11.07 8.74
CA LEU A 21 -2.64 10.26 8.80
C LEU A 21 -3.50 10.31 7.53
N PHE A 22 -3.38 11.34 6.70
CA PHE A 22 -4.31 11.57 5.58
C PHE A 22 -3.66 12.08 4.29
N ASN A 23 -2.49 12.71 4.37
CA ASN A 23 -1.80 13.25 3.21
C ASN A 23 -0.83 12.21 2.63
N VAL A 24 -1.21 11.60 1.50
CA VAL A 24 -0.42 10.57 0.80
C VAL A 24 0.96 11.10 0.36
N LYS A 25 1.08 12.40 0.09
CA LYS A 25 2.34 13.03 -0.34
C LYS A 25 3.28 13.35 0.83
N HIS A 26 2.83 13.18 2.08
CA HIS A 26 3.66 13.45 3.24
C HIS A 26 4.70 12.34 3.42
N MET A 27 5.95 12.69 3.71
CA MET A 27 7.04 11.71 3.85
C MET A 27 6.73 10.62 4.88
N ASP A 28 6.08 11.00 5.98
CA ASP A 28 5.72 10.06 7.05
C ASP A 28 4.41 9.29 6.82
N TYR A 29 3.74 9.46 5.67
CA TYR A 29 2.49 8.76 5.37
C TYR A 29 2.69 7.24 5.26
N HIS A 30 3.82 6.81 4.69
CA HIS A 30 4.17 5.39 4.62
C HIS A 30 4.84 4.88 5.90
N ASN A 31 5.20 5.77 6.83
CA ASN A 31 5.80 5.39 8.11
C ASN A 31 4.73 4.89 9.09
N LYS A 32 4.58 3.56 9.15
CA LYS A 32 3.64 2.87 10.05
C LYS A 32 3.82 3.27 11.52
N HIS A 33 5.07 3.41 11.97
CA HIS A 33 5.36 3.75 13.36
C HIS A 33 4.84 5.16 13.69
N LYS A 34 5.18 6.17 12.90
CA LYS A 34 4.71 7.55 13.12
C LYS A 34 3.19 7.68 13.04
N ARG A 35 2.54 6.96 12.12
CA ARG A 35 1.07 6.91 12.04
C ARG A 35 0.43 6.31 13.28
N ASN A 36 0.97 5.19 13.76
CA ASN A 36 0.48 4.56 14.98
C ASN A 36 0.70 5.45 16.21
N VAL A 37 1.82 6.15 16.31
CA VAL A 37 2.06 7.13 17.39
C VAL A 37 1.01 8.24 17.36
N ALA A 38 0.74 8.82 16.19
CA ALA A 38 -0.30 9.85 16.06
C ALA A 38 -1.71 9.34 16.42
N LEU A 39 -2.07 8.12 15.99
CA LEU A 39 -3.35 7.50 16.34
C LEU A 39 -3.47 7.16 17.83
N ASN A 40 -2.40 6.71 18.47
CA ASN A 40 -2.37 6.46 19.91
C ASN A 40 -2.56 7.76 20.70
N ASN A 41 -1.88 8.84 20.31
CA ASN A 41 -2.07 10.14 20.94
C ASN A 41 -3.53 10.61 20.85
N LEU A 42 -4.19 10.43 19.69
CA LEU A 42 -5.61 10.73 19.53
C LEU A 42 -6.51 9.84 20.38
N SER A 43 -6.17 8.54 20.48
CA SER A 43 -6.86 7.56 21.33
C SER A 43 -6.84 7.98 22.79
N GLU A 44 -5.68 8.40 23.29
CA GLU A 44 -5.49 8.89 24.66
C GLU A 44 -6.28 10.18 24.91
N MET A 45 -6.18 11.17 24.02
CA MET A 45 -6.89 12.46 24.18
C MET A 45 -8.42 12.31 24.16
N LEU A 46 -8.96 11.44 23.30
CA LEU A 46 -10.40 11.27 23.13
C LEU A 46 -11.00 10.18 24.04
N GLY A 47 -10.15 9.38 24.70
CA GLY A 47 -10.55 8.21 25.47
C GLY A 47 -11.35 7.20 24.64
N LYS A 48 -10.96 7.01 23.37
CA LYS A 48 -11.65 6.13 22.40
C LYS A 48 -10.67 5.20 21.72
N THR A 49 -11.13 4.02 21.33
CA THR A 49 -10.28 3.06 20.61
C THR A 49 -9.83 3.63 19.26
N ILE A 50 -8.64 3.21 18.79
CA ILE A 50 -8.12 3.57 17.48
C ILE A 50 -9.13 3.19 16.37
N SER A 51 -9.76 2.02 16.50
CA SER A 51 -10.80 1.55 15.58
C SER A 51 -11.99 2.52 15.49
N ASP A 52 -12.51 2.99 16.64
CA ASP A 52 -13.60 3.96 16.67
C ASP A 52 -13.20 5.31 16.08
N ILE A 53 -11.97 5.76 16.34
CA ILE A 53 -11.40 7.00 15.79
C ILE A 53 -11.34 6.94 14.27
N GLN A 54 -10.72 5.88 13.72
CA GLN A 54 -10.60 5.70 12.28
C GLN A 54 -11.98 5.56 11.62
N LYS A 55 -12.88 4.78 12.21
CA LYS A 55 -14.25 4.62 11.72
C LYS A 55 -15.00 5.94 11.70
N LYS A 56 -14.87 6.74 12.76
CA LYS A 56 -15.51 8.05 12.85
C LYS A 56 -14.91 9.03 11.84
N TRP A 57 -13.59 9.05 11.73
CA TRP A 57 -12.87 9.90 10.78
C TRP A 57 -13.29 9.60 9.34
N ASN A 58 -13.35 8.32 8.95
CA ASN A 58 -13.82 7.92 7.63
C ASN A 58 -15.26 8.39 7.37
N GLY A 59 -16.15 8.27 8.35
CA GLY A 59 -17.52 8.79 8.23
C GLY A 59 -17.58 10.31 8.05
N ILE A 60 -16.76 11.06 8.80
CA ILE A 60 -16.63 12.52 8.67
C ILE A 60 -16.10 12.90 7.28
N ARG A 61 -15.02 12.25 6.85
CA ARG A 61 -14.40 12.46 5.54
C ARG A 61 -15.38 12.18 4.40
N ASN A 62 -16.11 11.07 4.46
CA ASN A 62 -17.10 10.70 3.44
C ASN A 62 -18.24 11.71 3.37
N THR A 63 -18.76 12.13 4.53
CA THR A 63 -19.80 13.17 4.61
C THR A 63 -19.31 14.48 4.00
N TYR A 64 -18.09 14.88 4.34
CA TYR A 64 -17.49 16.10 3.81
C TYR A 64 -17.24 16.02 2.30
N SER A 65 -16.70 14.92 1.78
CA SER A 65 -16.50 14.70 0.35
C SER A 65 -17.81 14.81 -0.44
N ALA A 66 -18.89 14.23 0.07
CA ALA A 66 -20.20 14.30 -0.55
C ALA A 66 -20.76 15.74 -0.52
N GLU A 67 -20.62 16.44 0.60
CA GLU A 67 -21.06 17.83 0.74
C GLU A 67 -20.27 18.76 -0.20
N ARG A 68 -18.95 18.59 -0.26
CA ARG A 68 -18.05 19.35 -1.15
C ARG A 68 -18.41 19.14 -2.62
N ARG A 69 -18.80 17.93 -3.01
CA ARG A 69 -19.26 17.67 -4.38
C ARG A 69 -20.48 18.51 -4.74
N LYS A 70 -21.47 18.65 -3.85
CA LYS A 70 -22.64 19.51 -4.09
C LYS A 70 -22.25 20.97 -4.28
N VAL A 71 -21.30 21.46 -3.49
CA VAL A 71 -20.76 22.83 -3.64
C VAL A 71 -20.15 23.00 -5.02
N LEU A 72 -19.26 22.09 -5.42
CA LEU A 72 -18.58 22.18 -6.71
C LEU A 72 -19.54 22.01 -7.90
N ASP A 73 -20.55 21.16 -7.77
CA ASP A 73 -21.57 20.96 -8.81
C ASP A 73 -22.43 22.22 -8.98
N SER A 74 -22.76 22.93 -7.90
CA SER A 74 -23.47 24.22 -7.98
C SER A 74 -22.65 25.35 -8.61
N GLN A 75 -21.33 25.21 -8.68
CA GLN A 75 -20.43 26.18 -9.29
C GLN A 75 -20.16 25.89 -10.78
N LYS A 76 -20.61 24.75 -11.31
CA LYS A 76 -20.39 24.37 -12.71
C LYS A 76 -21.41 25.03 -13.64
N SER A 77 -20.91 25.65 -14.71
CA SER A 77 -21.58 26.26 -15.88
C SER A 77 -23.09 26.58 -15.78
N GLY A 78 -23.43 27.86 -15.70
CA GLY A 78 -24.80 28.37 -15.92
C GLY A 78 -25.56 28.79 -14.66
N ALA A 79 -25.06 28.45 -13.48
CA ALA A 79 -25.65 28.90 -12.22
C ALA A 79 -25.34 30.39 -12.00
N GLY A 80 -26.38 31.22 -11.90
CA GLY A 80 -26.23 32.59 -11.42
C GLY A 80 -25.67 32.58 -9.99
N VAL A 81 -24.98 33.65 -9.57
CA VAL A 81 -24.38 33.79 -8.22
C VAL A 81 -25.39 33.51 -7.08
N SER A 82 -26.69 33.63 -7.36
CA SER A 82 -27.79 33.34 -6.43
C SER A 82 -28.08 31.84 -6.20
N GLU A 83 -27.49 30.91 -6.97
CA GLU A 83 -27.81 29.47 -6.91
C GLU A 83 -26.68 28.60 -6.32
N ILE A 84 -25.61 29.21 -5.81
CA ILE A 84 -24.48 28.47 -5.22
C ILE A 84 -24.93 27.76 -3.95
N TYR A 85 -24.71 26.46 -3.89
CA TYR A 85 -25.06 25.63 -2.75
C TYR A 85 -24.21 25.97 -1.53
N VAL A 86 -24.87 26.28 -0.41
CA VAL A 86 -24.22 26.52 0.88
C VAL A 86 -24.21 25.21 1.69
N PRO A 87 -23.02 24.73 2.13
CA PRO A 87 -22.90 23.56 3.00
C PRO A 87 -23.73 23.68 4.28
N LYS A 88 -24.44 22.61 4.63
CA LYS A 88 -25.22 22.53 5.88
C LYS A 88 -24.44 21.88 7.03
N LEU A 89 -23.27 21.35 6.74
CA LEU A 89 -22.42 20.64 7.69
C LEU A 89 -21.75 21.64 8.66
N TRP A 90 -22.06 21.56 9.96
CA TRP A 90 -21.63 22.56 10.94
C TRP A 90 -20.09 22.67 11.11
N TYR A 91 -19.34 21.59 10.86
CA TYR A 91 -17.88 21.58 10.87
C TYR A 91 -17.27 21.70 9.46
N HIS A 92 -18.04 22.09 8.44
CA HIS A 92 -17.56 22.19 7.06
C HIS A 92 -16.26 23.00 6.94
N ASP A 93 -16.23 24.16 7.59
CA ASP A 93 -15.09 25.07 7.49
C ASP A 93 -13.81 24.51 8.12
N ARG A 94 -13.94 23.65 9.14
CA ARG A 94 -12.81 22.99 9.80
C ARG A 94 -12.19 21.89 8.96
N LEU A 95 -12.88 21.39 7.93
CA LEU A 95 -12.38 20.35 7.04
C LEU A 95 -11.80 20.87 5.73
N LYS A 96 -11.71 22.20 5.56
CA LYS A 96 -11.18 22.83 4.34
C LYS A 96 -9.75 22.42 4.02
N PHE A 97 -8.94 22.06 5.02
CA PHE A 97 -7.59 21.54 4.80
C PHE A 97 -7.57 20.26 3.95
N LEU A 98 -8.67 19.50 3.92
CA LEU A 98 -8.79 18.30 3.08
C LEU A 98 -9.00 18.60 1.59
N ASN A 99 -9.31 19.84 1.21
CA ASN A 99 -9.66 20.20 -0.18
C ASN A 99 -8.58 19.84 -1.20
N GLU A 100 -7.31 19.99 -0.82
CA GLU A 100 -6.17 19.68 -1.69
C GLU A 100 -5.99 18.16 -1.88
N TYR A 101 -6.41 17.37 -0.88
CA TYR A 101 -6.20 15.93 -0.83
C TYR A 101 -7.43 15.12 -1.28
N LEU A 102 -8.59 15.77 -1.40
CA LEU A 102 -9.82 15.18 -1.92
C LEU A 102 -9.93 15.47 -3.42
N THR A 103 -9.39 14.59 -4.24
CA THR A 103 -9.50 14.68 -5.71
C THR A 103 -10.96 14.49 -6.12
N THR A 104 -11.54 15.54 -6.72
CA THR A 104 -12.85 15.44 -7.35
C THR A 104 -12.67 14.88 -8.74
N ARG A 105 -13.06 13.63 -8.96
CA ARG A 105 -13.12 13.05 -10.31
C ARG A 105 -13.99 13.94 -11.18
N LYS A 106 -13.43 14.47 -12.28
CA LYS A 106 -14.25 15.11 -13.31
C LYS A 106 -15.11 14.01 -13.94
N PRO A 107 -16.45 14.19 -14.05
CA PRO A 107 -17.26 13.25 -14.82
C PRO A 107 -16.77 13.32 -16.27
N VAL A 108 -16.35 12.18 -16.81
CA VAL A 108 -16.01 12.04 -18.24
C VAL A 108 -17.34 11.76 -18.95
N SER A 109 -17.74 12.68 -19.84
CA SER A 109 -18.88 12.45 -20.73
C SER A 109 -18.55 11.28 -21.65
N SER A 110 -19.45 10.31 -21.79
CA SER A 110 -19.27 9.17 -22.70
C SER A 110 -19.48 9.54 -24.18
N PHE A 111 -19.69 10.81 -24.49
CA PHE A 111 -19.84 11.35 -25.84
C PHE A 111 -18.62 12.22 -26.17
N GLU A 112 -17.49 11.61 -26.53
CA GLU A 112 -16.44 12.23 -27.36
C GLU A 112 -15.44 11.13 -27.74
N ILE A 113 -15.40 10.81 -29.03
CA ILE A 113 -14.33 10.05 -29.67
C ILE A 113 -13.22 11.07 -29.92
N ASN A 114 -12.02 10.92 -29.35
CA ASN A 114 -10.83 11.37 -30.07
C ASN A 114 -9.53 10.69 -29.62
N GLU A 115 -8.69 10.50 -30.62
CA GLU A 115 -7.30 10.08 -30.60
C GLU A 115 -6.41 10.92 -29.68
N GLY A 116 -5.36 10.29 -29.16
CA GLY A 116 -4.05 10.93 -28.97
C GLY A 116 -3.76 11.63 -27.64
N ALA A 117 -2.72 11.12 -26.98
CA ALA A 117 -1.85 11.75 -25.97
C ALA A 117 -2.33 11.84 -24.51
N SER A 118 -1.81 10.87 -23.73
CA SER A 118 -1.17 10.97 -22.42
C SER A 118 -1.34 12.25 -21.59
N THR A 119 -1.85 12.10 -20.36
CA THR A 119 -1.13 12.48 -19.12
C THR A 119 -1.78 11.76 -17.93
N SER A 120 -0.90 11.19 -17.11
CA SER A 120 -1.10 10.46 -15.87
C SER A 120 -2.02 11.15 -14.85
N ASN A 121 -2.94 10.37 -14.28
CA ASN A 121 -2.98 10.11 -12.83
C ASN A 121 -4.02 9.05 -12.50
N SER A 122 -3.52 7.86 -12.15
CA SER A 122 -4.30 6.80 -11.49
C SER A 122 -4.77 7.33 -10.14
N SER A 123 -6.03 7.77 -10.07
CA SER A 123 -6.69 8.03 -8.80
C SER A 123 -7.21 6.71 -8.28
N GLN A 124 -6.38 6.07 -7.46
CA GLN A 124 -6.84 5.06 -6.53
C GLN A 124 -7.74 5.75 -5.50
N ASP A 125 -9.06 5.64 -5.69
CA ASP A 125 -9.98 5.51 -4.55
C ASP A 125 -9.65 4.19 -3.86
N VAL A 126 -8.51 4.15 -3.16
CA VAL A 126 -8.21 3.07 -2.22
C VAL A 126 -8.89 3.42 -0.92
N ASP A 127 -10.09 2.89 -0.77
CA ASP A 127 -10.63 2.58 0.55
C ASP A 127 -9.58 1.67 1.21
N MET A 128 -8.74 2.24 2.08
CA MET A 128 -7.68 1.50 2.75
C MET A 128 -8.37 0.59 3.77
N VAL A 129 -8.61 -0.66 3.37
CA VAL A 129 -9.17 -1.70 4.22
C VAL A 129 -8.13 -2.04 5.28
N TYR A 130 -8.52 -1.90 6.55
CA TYR A 130 -7.71 -2.28 7.69
C TYR A 130 -8.08 -3.71 8.10
N GLU A 131 -7.09 -4.58 8.29
CA GLU A 131 -7.32 -5.86 8.95
C GLU A 131 -7.05 -5.75 10.45
N VAL A 132 -7.90 -6.39 11.24
CA VAL A 132 -7.77 -6.49 12.70
C VAL A 132 -6.85 -7.67 13.00
N GLY A 133 -5.66 -7.39 13.53
CA GLY A 133 -4.77 -8.42 14.07
C GLY A 133 -5.30 -9.01 15.39
N ASP A 134 -4.80 -10.20 15.75
CA ASP A 134 -5.13 -10.93 16.99
C ASP A 134 -4.78 -10.15 18.28
N ASP A 135 -3.94 -9.11 18.17
CA ASP A 135 -3.56 -8.17 19.21
C ASP A 135 -4.47 -6.92 19.30
N GLY A 136 -5.51 -6.84 18.45
CA GLY A 136 -6.39 -5.68 18.35
C GLY A 136 -5.78 -4.48 17.60
N VAL A 137 -4.61 -4.64 16.99
CA VAL A 137 -3.92 -3.60 16.22
C VAL A 137 -4.36 -3.67 14.75
N LEU A 138 -4.96 -2.58 14.26
CA LEU A 138 -5.37 -2.43 12.87
C LEU A 138 -4.18 -2.03 12.00
N SER A 139 -3.73 -2.94 11.13
CA SER A 139 -2.67 -2.65 10.15
C SER A 139 -3.28 -2.40 8.76
N PRO A 140 -2.77 -1.42 7.99
CA PRO A 140 -3.18 -1.25 6.59
C PRO A 140 -2.70 -2.42 5.73
N LEU A 141 -3.56 -2.95 4.86
CA LEU A 141 -3.12 -3.82 3.76
C LEU A 141 -2.14 -3.05 2.87
N PRO A 142 -0.99 -3.63 2.49
CA PRO A 142 -0.03 -2.97 1.63
C PRO A 142 -0.68 -2.72 0.27
N ASN A 143 -0.71 -1.46 -0.12
CA ASN A 143 -0.90 -1.09 -1.51
C ASN A 143 0.50 -1.19 -2.14
N GLU A 144 0.69 -2.15 -3.05
CA GLU A 144 1.95 -2.37 -3.77
C GLU A 144 2.36 -1.08 -4.50
N VAL A 145 3.31 -0.36 -3.92
CA VAL A 145 4.18 0.57 -4.65
C VAL A 145 5.60 0.22 -4.25
N GLU A 146 6.31 -0.35 -5.22
CA GLU A 146 7.75 -0.54 -5.18
C GLU A 146 8.43 0.83 -5.04
N GLU A 147 9.38 0.95 -4.12
CA GLU A 147 10.46 1.92 -4.30
C GLU A 147 11.78 1.29 -3.86
N VAL A 148 12.68 1.27 -4.84
CA VAL A 148 14.03 0.76 -4.85
C VAL A 148 14.91 1.55 -3.89
N GLY A 149 15.76 0.84 -3.13
CA GLY A 149 16.64 1.43 -2.13
C GLY A 149 17.88 2.13 -2.68
N GLN A 150 18.62 2.78 -1.78
CA GLN A 150 20.06 2.95 -1.87
C GLN A 150 20.69 2.81 -0.48
N GLU A 151 21.70 1.94 -0.41
CA GLU A 151 22.61 1.75 0.71
C GLU A 151 23.64 2.89 0.77
N GLU A 152 24.05 3.27 1.97
CA GLU A 152 25.42 3.76 2.20
C GLU A 152 26.03 3.00 3.39
N VAL A 153 27.20 2.42 3.11
CA VAL A 153 28.08 1.66 4.00
C VAL A 153 29.11 2.63 4.60
N VAL A 154 29.31 2.62 5.92
CA VAL A 154 30.63 2.88 6.55
C VAL A 154 30.78 2.09 7.86
N THR A 155 31.94 1.45 7.98
CA THR A 155 32.52 0.64 9.06
C THR A 155 33.00 1.44 10.28
N GLU A 156 33.01 0.84 11.49
CA GLU A 156 34.24 0.63 12.29
C GLU A 156 34.00 -0.14 13.60
N GLU A 157 35.06 -0.85 14.02
CA GLU A 157 35.18 -1.85 15.08
C GLU A 157 35.09 -1.27 16.51
N THR A 158 34.88 -2.12 17.54
CA THR A 158 35.94 -2.47 18.51
C THR A 158 35.49 -3.28 19.76
N TYR A 159 36.43 -4.14 20.19
CA TYR A 159 36.81 -4.72 21.51
C TYR A 159 35.99 -5.80 22.29
N GLU A 160 36.60 -6.99 22.27
CA GLU A 160 36.90 -8.03 23.29
C GLU A 160 36.26 -8.05 24.71
N THR A 161 35.98 -9.28 25.20
CA THR A 161 36.78 -10.09 26.17
C THR A 161 35.99 -11.37 26.62
N PRO A 162 36.45 -12.25 27.53
CA PRO A 162 37.49 -13.29 27.36
C PRO A 162 37.04 -14.71 27.86
N ILE A 163 37.82 -15.79 27.64
CA ILE A 163 38.18 -16.84 28.65
C ILE A 163 39.02 -18.00 28.02
N LYS A 164 39.88 -18.56 28.88
CA LYS A 164 41.10 -19.37 28.71
C LYS A 164 40.93 -20.90 28.48
N LYS A 165 41.90 -21.47 27.73
CA LYS A 165 42.66 -22.75 27.92
C LYS A 165 41.95 -24.12 27.78
N LYS A 166 42.42 -25.01 26.88
CA LYS A 166 43.48 -26.05 27.10
C LYS A 166 43.66 -26.99 25.90
N LYS A 167 44.88 -27.55 25.81
CA LYS A 167 45.49 -28.42 24.78
C LYS A 167 45.02 -29.89 24.90
N GLY A 168 44.89 -30.60 23.78
CA GLY A 168 44.75 -32.06 23.74
C GLY A 168 44.65 -32.63 22.32
N GLU A 169 45.75 -33.17 21.80
CA GLU A 169 45.79 -33.98 20.58
C GLU A 169 45.21 -35.38 20.83
N ARG A 170 44.48 -35.95 19.86
CA ARG A 170 44.49 -37.40 19.52
C ARG A 170 43.80 -37.67 18.17
N LYS A 171 44.40 -38.59 17.41
CA LYS A 171 44.11 -39.02 16.02
C LYS A 171 42.92 -39.99 15.89
N LEU A 172 42.55 -40.26 14.63
CA LEU A 172 41.75 -41.38 14.06
C LEU A 172 40.22 -41.12 14.10
N SER A 173 39.40 -41.36 13.07
CA SER A 173 39.49 -42.06 11.79
C SER A 173 38.22 -41.76 10.96
N VAL A 174 38.38 -41.55 9.65
CA VAL A 174 37.47 -41.95 8.53
C VAL A 174 35.96 -41.61 8.58
N SER A 175 35.54 -40.97 7.49
CA SER A 175 34.19 -40.85 6.90
C SER A 175 33.21 -39.81 7.47
N VAL A 176 33.43 -38.54 7.11
CA VAL A 176 32.40 -37.49 7.10
C VAL A 176 32.36 -36.79 5.73
N SER A 177 32.80 -37.46 4.66
CA SER A 177 32.89 -36.83 3.33
C SER A 177 31.53 -36.80 2.63
N ASP A 178 30.72 -37.84 2.75
CA ASP A 178 29.51 -37.95 1.90
C ASP A 178 28.34 -37.09 2.40
N LYS A 179 28.18 -36.94 3.71
CA LYS A 179 27.14 -36.05 4.26
C LYS A 179 27.52 -34.58 4.12
N ALA A 180 28.81 -34.26 4.19
CA ALA A 180 29.29 -32.91 3.95
C ALA A 180 29.21 -32.55 2.45
N SER A 181 29.59 -33.46 1.54
CA SER A 181 29.43 -33.24 0.10
C SER A 181 27.96 -33.15 -0.30
N ASN A 182 27.10 -34.05 0.19
CA ASN A 182 25.66 -33.99 -0.11
C ASN A 182 25.01 -32.72 0.45
N ALA A 183 25.44 -32.25 1.63
CA ALA A 183 24.97 -30.98 2.17
C ALA A 183 25.46 -29.80 1.31
N LEU A 184 26.71 -29.81 0.85
CA LEU A 184 27.26 -28.78 -0.02
C LEU A 184 26.62 -28.79 -1.42
N ASP A 185 26.31 -29.96 -1.99
CA ASP A 185 25.61 -30.10 -3.27
C ASP A 185 24.13 -29.74 -3.17
N SER A 186 23.50 -30.01 -2.02
CA SER A 186 22.12 -29.59 -1.74
C SER A 186 22.04 -28.09 -1.51
N ILE A 187 23.04 -27.49 -0.85
CA ILE A 187 23.19 -26.04 -0.70
C ILE A 187 23.53 -25.41 -2.06
N ALA A 188 24.41 -25.99 -2.88
CA ALA A 188 24.76 -25.49 -4.20
C ALA A 188 23.57 -25.60 -5.18
N SER A 189 22.78 -26.67 -5.11
CA SER A 189 21.54 -26.81 -5.87
C SER A 189 20.47 -25.84 -5.39
N ALA A 190 20.35 -25.62 -4.08
CA ALA A 190 19.43 -24.61 -3.54
C ALA A 190 19.87 -23.19 -3.92
N ILE A 191 21.17 -22.88 -3.88
CA ILE A 191 21.74 -21.59 -4.28
C ILE A 191 21.59 -21.39 -5.80
N SER A 192 21.76 -22.44 -6.61
CA SER A 192 21.52 -22.42 -8.05
C SER A 192 20.04 -22.17 -8.38
N VAL A 193 19.11 -22.76 -7.61
CA VAL A 193 17.68 -22.46 -7.69
C VAL A 193 17.35 -21.05 -7.18
N MET A 194 18.16 -20.50 -6.27
CA MET A 194 17.99 -19.15 -5.71
C MET A 194 18.62 -18.03 -6.55
N HIS A 195 19.52 -18.32 -7.50
CA HIS A 195 20.27 -17.31 -8.27
C HIS A 195 19.98 -17.26 -9.77
N SER A 196 18.81 -17.70 -10.21
CA SER A 196 18.28 -17.23 -11.49
C SER A 196 16.77 -17.17 -11.46
N GLU A 197 16.19 -16.28 -10.64
CA GLU A 197 14.88 -15.78 -11.02
C GLU A 197 15.10 -14.85 -12.22
N ASP A 198 15.22 -15.46 -13.40
CA ASP A 198 15.19 -14.74 -14.68
C ASP A 198 13.98 -13.79 -14.68
N GLU A 199 14.10 -12.64 -15.32
CA GLU A 199 13.04 -11.61 -15.34
C GLU A 199 11.70 -12.22 -15.81
N ASN A 200 11.78 -13.19 -16.73
CA ASN A 200 10.62 -13.94 -17.23
C ASN A 200 10.04 -14.91 -16.19
N THR A 201 10.86 -15.45 -15.30
CA THR A 201 10.40 -16.31 -14.19
C THR A 201 9.64 -15.49 -13.16
N ILE A 202 10.12 -14.30 -12.81
CA ILE A 202 9.43 -13.36 -11.92
C ILE A 202 8.09 -12.96 -12.53
N TYR A 203 8.09 -12.57 -13.82
CA TYR A 203 6.87 -12.22 -14.52
C TYR A 203 5.89 -13.39 -14.63
N GLY A 204 6.38 -14.60 -14.87
CA GLY A 204 5.56 -15.82 -14.89
C GLY A 204 4.82 -16.07 -13.58
N LYS A 205 5.50 -15.89 -12.43
CA LYS A 205 4.88 -15.97 -11.10
C LYS A 205 3.80 -14.91 -10.92
N TYR A 206 4.07 -13.67 -11.34
CA TYR A 206 3.12 -12.56 -11.31
C TYR A 206 1.86 -12.85 -12.15
N VAL A 207 2.03 -13.34 -13.38
CA VAL A 207 0.90 -13.71 -14.27
C VAL A 207 0.09 -14.85 -13.65
N ALA A 208 0.74 -15.85 -13.06
CA ALA A 208 0.06 -16.96 -12.39
C ALA A 208 -0.81 -16.47 -11.22
N GLU A 209 -0.32 -15.53 -10.41
CA GLU A 209 -1.09 -14.92 -9.34
C GLU A 209 -2.31 -14.16 -9.89
N ARG A 210 -2.15 -13.38 -10.98
CA ARG A 210 -3.29 -12.68 -11.61
C ARG A 210 -4.36 -13.65 -12.13
N LEU A 211 -3.95 -14.78 -12.72
CA LEU A 211 -4.88 -15.81 -13.19
C LEU A 211 -5.64 -16.46 -12.03
N SER A 212 -5.00 -16.67 -10.87
CA SER A 212 -5.62 -17.26 -9.68
C SER A 212 -6.77 -16.41 -9.11
N LYS A 213 -6.73 -15.08 -9.30
CA LYS A 213 -7.75 -14.13 -8.83
C LYS A 213 -9.04 -14.17 -9.67
N ILE A 214 -9.04 -14.85 -10.83
CA ILE A 214 -10.21 -14.97 -11.72
C ILE A 214 -11.13 -16.11 -11.26
N LYS A 215 -12.23 -15.77 -10.57
CA LYS A 215 -13.19 -16.76 -10.03
C LYS A 215 -14.02 -17.50 -11.09
N ASN A 216 -14.23 -16.88 -12.27
CA ASN A 216 -15.04 -17.48 -13.34
C ASN A 216 -14.18 -18.40 -14.22
N LYS A 217 -14.45 -19.71 -14.19
CA LYS A 217 -13.71 -20.73 -14.95
C LYS A 217 -13.73 -20.51 -16.46
N LYS A 218 -14.85 -20.06 -17.03
CA LYS A 218 -14.97 -19.82 -18.49
C LYS A 218 -14.09 -18.64 -18.91
N ARG A 219 -14.06 -17.58 -18.11
CA ARG A 219 -13.20 -16.42 -18.35
C ARG A 219 -11.72 -16.77 -18.15
N LEU A 220 -11.39 -17.58 -17.14
CA LEU A 220 -10.03 -18.06 -16.91
C LEU A 220 -9.50 -18.84 -18.13
N LEU A 221 -10.31 -19.77 -18.68
CA LEU A 221 -9.94 -20.56 -19.86
C LEU A 221 -9.72 -19.66 -21.09
N GLN A 222 -10.60 -18.68 -21.31
CA GLN A 222 -10.45 -17.72 -22.41
C GLN A 222 -9.20 -16.85 -22.28
N VAL A 223 -8.85 -16.42 -21.06
CA VAL A 223 -7.65 -15.61 -20.83
C VAL A 223 -6.39 -16.45 -21.06
N LYS A 224 -6.36 -17.70 -20.56
CA LYS A 224 -5.24 -18.62 -20.82
C LYS A 224 -5.04 -18.86 -22.32
N GLN A 225 -6.10 -19.21 -23.03
CA GLN A 225 -6.05 -19.41 -24.48
C GLN A 225 -5.48 -18.19 -25.21
N LYS A 226 -5.89 -16.98 -24.84
CA LYS A 226 -5.36 -15.74 -25.45
C LYS A 226 -3.88 -15.52 -25.16
N ILE A 227 -3.43 -15.80 -23.94
CA ILE A 227 -2.01 -15.71 -23.58
C ILE A 227 -1.22 -16.70 -24.44
N ASP A 228 -1.69 -17.95 -24.55
CA ASP A 228 -1.04 -18.98 -25.36
C ASP A 228 -0.98 -18.58 -26.84
N THR A 229 -2.05 -18.00 -27.40
CA THR A 229 -2.07 -17.52 -28.79
C THR A 229 -1.04 -16.42 -29.03
N ILE A 230 -0.97 -15.41 -28.15
CA ILE A 230 -0.01 -14.30 -28.31
C ILE A 230 1.43 -14.80 -28.20
N LEU A 231 1.70 -15.72 -27.27
CA LEU A 231 3.03 -16.32 -27.13
C LEU A 231 3.41 -17.13 -28.38
N PHE A 232 2.47 -17.87 -28.95
CA PHE A 232 2.69 -18.62 -30.18
C PHE A 232 2.92 -17.71 -31.39
N GLU A 233 2.12 -16.65 -31.57
CA GLU A 233 2.31 -15.67 -32.63
C GLU A 233 3.70 -15.01 -32.55
N SER A 234 4.10 -14.61 -31.34
CA SER A 234 5.42 -13.98 -31.11
C SER A 234 6.58 -14.93 -31.48
N GLN A 235 6.45 -16.23 -31.16
CA GLN A 235 7.46 -17.23 -31.53
C GLN A 235 7.52 -17.49 -33.04
N MET A 236 6.38 -17.40 -33.74
CA MET A 236 6.32 -17.58 -35.18
C MET A 236 6.93 -16.40 -35.93
N GLU A 237 6.76 -15.16 -35.43
CA GLU A 237 7.37 -13.96 -36.01
C GLU A 237 8.90 -13.94 -35.89
N GLU A 238 9.49 -14.58 -34.87
CA GLU A 238 10.95 -14.70 -34.73
C GLU A 238 11.58 -15.72 -35.70
N LEU A 239 10.76 -16.53 -36.40
CA LEU A 239 11.20 -17.58 -37.33
C LEU A 239 11.09 -17.17 -38.82
N GLU A 240 10.52 -16.00 -39.13
CA GLU A 240 10.45 -15.42 -40.48
C GLU A 240 11.62 -14.46 -40.77
#